data_AF-A0AB38MZS5-F1
#
_entry.id   AF-A0AB38MZS5-F1
#
_cell.length_a   1.000
_cell.length_b   1.000
_cell.length_c   1.000
_cell.angle_alpha   90.00
_cell.angle_beta   90.00
_cell.angle_gamma   90.00
#
_symmetry.space_group_name_H-M   'P 1'
#
loop_
_entity.id
_entity.type
_entity.pdbx_description
1 polymer ?
#
loop_
_entity_poly.entity_id
_entity_poly.type
_entity_poly.pdbx_seq_one_letter_code
_entity_poly.pdbx_strand_id
1 'polypeptide(L)'
;MLPPRPSLGYLSNCTKSSTGPNTTSGSKSTSKKLIILDLNGTIINKKSRNTSQRPYLVDFKGFLFRNFSVIVYSSAMYKNVQRYVESAFNVEQQSKLLAVYSRENMQMSSNDFRNKVQTYKDLEMIWRKHKEYDQSNTILIDDSSTKAALQPFNLLLLSTWDDSKDDSMMIATIGILDEIKNCENINKDADISIPWFENPVVYAFWLEKGRKLIHLDGILDNIAKLSLSH
;
A
#
# COMPACT_ATOMS: atom_id res chain seq x y z
N MET A 1 19.95 6.03 17.35
CA MET A 1 20.24 6.59 16.01
C MET A 1 19.05 7.44 15.60
N LEU A 2 19.25 8.65 15.09
CA LEU A 2 18.16 9.47 14.57
C LEU A 2 17.51 8.78 13.36
N PRO A 3 16.19 8.97 13.11
CA PRO A 3 15.57 8.45 11.90
C PRO A 3 16.23 9.07 10.66
N PRO A 4 16.32 8.32 9.54
CA PRO A 4 16.80 8.87 8.28
C PRO A 4 15.85 9.99 7.83
N ARG A 5 16.39 10.91 7.02
CA ARG A 5 15.62 12.04 6.48
C ARG A 5 15.39 11.85 4.99
N PRO A 6 14.30 12.41 4.44
CA PRO A 6 14.06 12.42 3.01
C PRO A 6 15.22 13.10 2.25
N SER A 7 15.54 12.57 1.06
CA SER A 7 16.56 13.16 0.21
C SER A 7 16.10 14.51 -0.36
N LEU A 8 17.03 15.44 -0.63
CA LEU A 8 16.70 16.71 -1.29
C LEU A 8 16.10 16.47 -2.69
N GLY A 9 16.57 15.43 -3.39
CA GLY A 9 16.04 15.03 -4.69
C GLY A 9 14.58 14.60 -4.60
N TYR A 10 14.23 13.77 -3.61
CA TYR A 10 12.86 13.36 -3.33
C TYR A 10 11.97 14.57 -3.03
N LEU A 11 12.36 15.43 -2.08
CA LEU A 11 11.57 16.61 -1.71
C LEU A 11 11.37 17.55 -2.90
N SER A 12 12.41 17.77 -3.71
CA SER A 12 12.33 18.58 -4.93
C SER A 12 11.41 17.97 -5.98
N ASN A 13 11.32 16.64 -6.06
CA ASN A 13 10.43 15.97 -7.00
C ASN A 13 8.96 16.00 -6.55
N CYS A 14 8.69 15.97 -5.23
CA CYS A 14 7.33 16.10 -4.70
C CYS A 14 6.75 17.51 -4.92
N THR A 15 7.58 18.55 -4.93
CA THR A 15 7.14 19.95 -5.10
C THR A 15 7.05 20.40 -6.56
N LYS A 16 7.61 19.65 -7.51
CA LYS A 16 7.50 19.97 -8.94
C LYS A 16 6.04 19.87 -9.38
N SER A 17 5.47 21.03 -9.71
CA SER A 17 4.21 21.07 -10.45
C SER A 17 4.39 20.46 -11.83
N SER A 18 3.42 19.67 -12.28
CA SER A 18 3.34 19.04 -13.61
C SER A 18 3.27 20.06 -14.78
N THR A 19 3.73 21.29 -14.61
CA THR A 19 3.55 22.42 -15.54
C THR A 19 4.75 22.67 -16.48
N GLY A 20 5.60 21.67 -16.71
CA GLY A 20 6.63 21.73 -17.75
C GLY A 20 6.11 21.18 -19.08
N PRO A 21 6.45 21.76 -20.25
CA PRO A 21 6.10 21.16 -21.53
C PRO A 21 6.77 19.78 -21.65
N ASN A 22 5.97 18.74 -21.85
CA ASN A 22 6.44 17.38 -22.06
C ASN A 22 7.21 17.27 -23.38
N THR A 23 8.52 17.49 -23.37
CA THR A 23 9.39 17.10 -24.49
C THR A 23 9.83 15.65 -24.31
N THR A 24 8.90 14.71 -24.50
CA THR A 24 9.19 13.40 -25.09
C THR A 24 7.87 12.75 -25.48
N SER A 25 7.57 12.83 -26.78
CA SER A 25 6.52 12.08 -27.46
C SER A 25 6.85 10.58 -27.42
N GLY A 26 6.45 9.93 -26.34
CA GLY A 26 6.33 8.48 -26.24
C GLY A 26 4.98 8.21 -25.59
N SER A 27 4.12 7.44 -26.23
CA SER A 27 2.84 6.95 -25.69
C SER A 27 3.04 6.57 -24.21
N LYS A 28 2.54 7.39 -23.27
CA LYS A 28 2.49 7.00 -21.85
C LYS A 28 1.57 5.79 -21.78
N SER A 29 2.18 4.60 -21.76
CA SER A 29 1.53 3.37 -21.33
C SER A 29 0.71 3.69 -20.09
N THR A 30 -0.58 3.38 -20.10
CA THR A 30 -1.53 3.56 -19.01
C THR A 30 -1.22 2.60 -17.85
N SER A 31 0.04 2.57 -17.39
CA SER A 31 0.47 1.62 -16.37
C SER A 31 -0.23 1.93 -15.06
N LYS A 32 -0.72 0.88 -14.41
CA LYS A 32 -1.34 0.98 -13.09
C LYS A 32 -0.34 1.61 -12.12
N LYS A 33 -0.82 2.47 -11.21
CA LYS A 33 -0.01 2.96 -10.08
C LYS A 33 0.47 1.80 -9.19
N LEU A 34 1.52 2.04 -8.41
CA LEU A 34 2.11 1.05 -7.52
C LEU A 34 1.60 1.20 -6.08
N ILE A 35 1.14 0.10 -5.51
CA ILE A 35 0.93 -0.06 -4.07
C ILE A 35 2.04 -0.94 -3.51
N ILE A 36 2.71 -0.43 -2.48
CA ILE A 36 3.67 -1.17 -1.65
C ILE A 36 2.96 -1.45 -0.34
N LEU A 37 2.73 -2.72 -0.03
CA LEU A 37 1.88 -3.15 1.06
C LEU A 37 2.69 -3.77 2.20
N ASP A 38 2.56 -3.19 3.40
CA ASP A 38 2.98 -3.83 4.63
C ASP A 38 2.06 -5.00 5.02
N LEU A 39 2.57 -5.90 5.85
CA LEU A 39 1.83 -7.08 6.33
C LEU A 39 1.38 -6.93 7.79
N ASN A 40 2.34 -6.96 8.71
CA ASN A 40 2.10 -7.12 10.16
C ASN A 40 1.62 -5.83 10.80
N GLY A 41 0.40 -5.87 11.36
CA GLY A 41 -0.29 -4.68 11.88
C GLY A 41 -1.12 -3.97 10.83
N THR A 42 -0.90 -4.27 9.55
CA THR A 42 -1.58 -3.62 8.43
C THR A 42 -2.73 -4.48 7.92
N ILE A 43 -2.45 -5.69 7.41
CA ILE A 43 -3.46 -6.64 6.89
C ILE A 43 -3.53 -7.97 7.66
N ILE A 44 -2.52 -8.26 8.48
CA ILE A 44 -2.47 -9.42 9.36
C ILE A 44 -2.00 -9.02 10.76
N ASN A 45 -2.30 -9.84 11.76
CA ASN A 45 -1.98 -9.55 13.16
C ASN A 45 -0.46 -9.58 13.42
N LYS A 46 0.04 -8.75 14.36
CA LYS A 46 1.43 -8.74 14.84
C LYS A 46 1.82 -9.96 15.69
N LYS A 47 0.85 -10.70 16.27
CA LYS A 47 1.10 -11.81 17.21
C LYS A 47 1.59 -13.06 16.49
N SER A 48 2.68 -13.67 17.00
CA SER A 48 3.54 -14.71 16.36
C SER A 48 2.89 -15.89 15.63
N ARG A 49 1.60 -16.16 15.83
CA ARG A 49 0.85 -17.18 15.08
C ARG A 49 0.31 -16.69 13.74
N ASN A 50 0.13 -15.37 13.55
CA ASN A 50 -0.22 -14.70 12.27
C ASN A 50 -1.28 -15.42 11.40
N THR A 51 -2.31 -16.01 12.02
CA THR A 51 -3.40 -16.70 11.30
C THR A 51 -4.60 -15.80 11.04
N SER A 52 -4.76 -14.73 11.82
CA SER A 52 -5.87 -13.80 11.65
C SER A 52 -5.57 -12.78 10.56
N GLN A 53 -6.53 -12.60 9.66
CA GLN A 53 -6.53 -11.57 8.63
C GLN A 53 -7.46 -10.43 9.03
N ARG A 54 -7.09 -9.20 8.68
CA ARG A 54 -7.90 -8.02 8.96
C ARG A 54 -9.25 -8.14 8.24
N PRO A 55 -10.38 -7.77 8.87
CA PRO A 55 -11.68 -7.82 8.21
C PRO A 55 -11.69 -7.06 6.87
N TYR A 56 -12.50 -7.53 5.92
CA TYR A 56 -12.61 -6.99 4.54
C TYR A 56 -11.32 -7.07 3.70
N LEU A 57 -10.36 -7.92 4.08
CA LEU A 57 -9.13 -8.12 3.30
C LEU A 57 -9.41 -8.70 1.90
N VAL A 58 -10.48 -9.50 1.74
CA VAL A 58 -10.86 -10.05 0.42
C VAL A 58 -11.23 -8.93 -0.54
N ASP A 59 -12.14 -8.04 -0.14
CA ASP A 59 -12.59 -6.90 -0.94
C ASP A 59 -11.42 -5.96 -1.25
N PHE A 60 -10.61 -5.66 -0.24
CA PHE A 60 -9.44 -4.80 -0.38
C PHE A 60 -8.44 -5.35 -1.40
N LYS A 61 -8.07 -6.63 -1.31
CA LYS A 61 -7.17 -7.26 -2.29
C LYS A 61 -7.79 -7.28 -3.69
N GLY A 62 -9.09 -7.58 -3.79
CA GLY A 62 -9.82 -7.53 -5.05
C GLY A 62 -9.68 -6.17 -5.72
N PHE A 63 -9.94 -5.09 -4.96
CA PHE A 63 -9.77 -3.73 -5.43
C PHE A 63 -8.31 -3.41 -5.80
N LEU A 64 -7.35 -3.80 -4.96
CA LEU A 64 -5.92 -3.58 -5.21
C LEU A 64 -5.48 -4.16 -6.54
N PHE A 65 -5.66 -5.47 -6.77
CA PHE A 65 -5.15 -6.11 -7.98
C PHE A 65 -5.89 -5.69 -9.26
N ARG A 66 -7.15 -5.24 -9.15
CA ARG A 66 -7.87 -4.67 -10.29
C ARG A 66 -7.29 -3.33 -10.74
N ASN A 67 -6.88 -2.47 -9.81
CA ASN A 67 -6.54 -1.07 -10.10
C ASN A 67 -5.04 -0.75 -10.03
N PHE A 68 -4.25 -1.55 -9.32
CA PHE A 68 -2.85 -1.26 -9.01
C PHE A 68 -1.92 -2.43 -9.35
N SER A 69 -0.66 -2.08 -9.58
CA SER A 69 0.46 -3.00 -9.42
C SER A 69 0.77 -3.13 -7.92
N VAL A 70 1.12 -4.33 -7.46
CA VAL A 70 1.29 -4.58 -6.01
C VAL A 70 2.66 -5.18 -5.72
N ILE A 71 3.36 -4.60 -4.75
CA ILE A 71 4.57 -5.14 -4.12
C ILE A 71 4.26 -5.35 -2.64
N VAL A 72 4.72 -6.47 -2.08
CA VAL A 72 4.77 -6.66 -0.62
C VAL A 72 6.11 -6.15 -0.12
N TYR A 73 6.12 -5.35 0.95
CA TYR A 73 7.35 -4.95 1.63
C TYR A 73 7.17 -5.07 3.13
N SER A 74 7.84 -6.03 3.77
CA SER A 74 7.69 -6.35 5.20
C SER A 74 9.01 -6.24 5.95
N SER A 75 8.97 -5.73 7.18
CA SER A 75 10.13 -5.72 8.10
C SER A 75 10.44 -7.08 8.74
N ALA A 76 9.64 -8.10 8.46
CA ALA A 76 9.85 -9.46 8.94
C ALA A 76 10.91 -10.20 8.12
N MET A 77 11.51 -11.23 8.73
CA MET A 77 12.44 -12.15 8.04
C MET A 77 11.74 -12.89 6.90
N TYR A 78 12.47 -13.20 5.83
CA TYR A 78 11.96 -13.85 4.62
C TYR A 78 11.09 -15.08 4.91
N LYS A 79 11.56 -15.99 5.78
CA LYS A 79 10.81 -17.21 6.16
C LYS A 79 9.42 -16.92 6.73
N ASN A 80 9.27 -15.80 7.44
CA ASN A 80 8.00 -15.40 8.01
C ASN A 80 7.13 -14.73 6.95
N VAL A 81 7.73 -13.88 6.11
CA VAL A 81 7.05 -13.20 5.01
C VAL A 81 6.42 -14.20 4.05
N GLN A 82 7.11 -15.30 3.70
CA GLN A 82 6.54 -16.35 2.85
C GLN A 82 5.22 -16.88 3.43
N ARG A 83 5.22 -17.30 4.69
CA ARG A 83 4.02 -17.77 5.39
C ARG A 83 2.90 -16.74 5.42
N TYR A 84 3.25 -15.46 5.59
CA TYR A 84 2.27 -14.38 5.66
C TYR A 84 1.65 -14.11 4.30
N VAL A 85 2.45 -14.16 3.23
CA VAL A 85 1.97 -14.02 1.85
C VAL A 85 1.08 -15.19 1.48
N GLU A 86 1.48 -16.42 1.79
CA GLU A 86 0.68 -17.63 1.56
C GLU A 86 -0.66 -17.61 2.31
N SER A 87 -0.66 -17.08 3.54
CA SER A 87 -1.88 -16.88 4.32
C SER A 87 -2.76 -15.80 3.68
N ALA A 88 -2.19 -14.62 3.39
CA ALA A 88 -2.97 -13.44 3.00
C ALA A 88 -3.42 -13.43 1.54
N PHE A 89 -2.72 -14.07 0.62
CA PHE A 89 -2.96 -14.01 -0.83
C PHE A 89 -3.20 -15.42 -1.40
N ASN A 90 -4.19 -15.57 -2.27
CA ASN A 90 -4.37 -16.83 -3.01
C ASN A 90 -3.31 -16.98 -4.11
N VAL A 91 -3.19 -18.16 -4.72
CA VAL A 91 -2.16 -18.47 -5.72
C VAL A 91 -2.17 -17.48 -6.90
N GLU A 92 -3.36 -17.10 -7.38
CA GLU A 92 -3.51 -16.13 -8.47
C GLU A 92 -3.04 -14.72 -8.07
N GLN A 93 -3.33 -14.28 -6.85
CA GLN A 93 -2.87 -13.00 -6.34
C GLN A 93 -1.36 -12.99 -6.13
N GLN A 94 -0.80 -14.10 -5.63
CA GLN A 94 0.64 -14.25 -5.45
C GLN A 94 1.39 -14.15 -6.79
N SER A 95 0.88 -14.76 -7.87
CA SER A 95 1.50 -14.67 -9.19
C SER A 95 1.41 -13.28 -9.83
N LYS A 96 0.50 -12.42 -9.34
CA LYS A 96 0.34 -11.02 -9.77
C LYS A 96 1.19 -10.03 -8.95
N LEU A 97 1.82 -10.47 -7.86
CA LEU A 97 2.74 -9.60 -7.12
C LEU A 97 3.98 -9.31 -7.97
N LEU A 98 4.34 -8.04 -8.12
CA LEU A 98 5.55 -7.66 -8.85
C LEU A 98 6.82 -8.10 -8.11
N ALA A 99 6.78 -8.06 -6.78
CA ALA A 99 7.87 -8.49 -5.92
C ALA A 99 7.39 -8.66 -4.46
N VAL A 100 8.19 -9.42 -3.70
CA VAL A 100 8.06 -9.56 -2.25
C VAL A 100 9.40 -9.20 -1.62
N TYR A 101 9.43 -8.12 -0.85
CA TYR A 101 10.59 -7.66 -0.10
C TYR A 101 10.43 -7.95 1.39
N SER A 102 11.49 -8.47 2.00
CA SER A 102 11.58 -8.79 3.42
C SER A 102 12.69 -7.97 4.10
N ARG A 103 12.95 -8.22 5.39
CA ARG A 103 14.05 -7.58 6.15
C ARG A 103 15.40 -7.70 5.45
N GLU A 104 15.66 -8.82 4.79
CA GLU A 104 16.88 -9.12 4.04
C GLU A 104 17.12 -8.14 2.88
N ASN A 105 16.08 -7.46 2.40
CA ASN A 105 16.20 -6.44 1.37
C ASN A 105 16.33 -5.03 1.94
N MET A 106 16.12 -4.84 3.24
CA MET A 106 16.41 -3.57 3.89
C MET A 106 17.93 -3.45 3.97
N GLN A 107 18.49 -2.36 3.43
CA GLN A 107 19.94 -2.10 3.35
C GLN A 107 20.53 -1.79 4.74
N MET A 108 20.42 -2.75 5.66
CA MET A 108 20.78 -2.64 7.07
C MET A 108 22.21 -3.12 7.28
N SER A 109 22.88 -2.58 8.30
CA SER A 109 24.16 -3.13 8.74
C SER A 109 23.98 -4.57 9.25
N SER A 110 25.03 -5.39 9.18
CA SER A 110 25.00 -6.76 9.73
C SER A 110 24.62 -6.80 11.22
N ASN A 111 24.93 -5.73 11.96
CA ASN A 111 24.55 -5.61 13.36
C ASN A 111 23.05 -5.33 13.53
N ASP A 112 22.51 -4.37 12.78
CA ASP A 112 21.09 -4.02 12.81
C ASP A 112 20.21 -5.14 12.28
N PHE A 113 20.70 -5.89 11.31
CA PHE A 113 20.00 -7.04 10.76
C PHE A 113 19.72 -8.10 11.84
N ARG A 114 20.71 -8.40 12.69
CA ARG A 114 20.63 -9.42 13.76
C ARG A 114 19.85 -8.96 15.00
N ASN A 115 19.73 -7.65 15.21
CA ASN A 115 19.11 -7.08 16.41
C ASN A 115 17.69 -6.56 16.13
N LYS A 116 16.84 -6.51 17.16
CA LYS A 116 15.52 -5.90 17.06
C LYS A 116 15.65 -4.37 17.06
N VAL A 117 15.88 -3.80 15.89
CA VAL A 117 15.98 -2.35 15.67
C VAL A 117 14.77 -1.79 14.92
N GLN A 118 14.59 -0.47 14.98
CA GLN A 118 13.69 0.25 14.08
C GLN A 118 14.12 0.01 12.63
N THR A 119 13.14 -0.23 11.75
CA THR A 119 13.37 -0.47 10.32
C THR A 119 12.77 0.65 9.48
N TYR A 120 13.28 0.83 8.28
CA TYR A 120 12.86 1.85 7.32
C TYR A 120 12.67 1.19 5.95
N LYS A 121 11.64 1.62 5.21
CA LYS A 121 11.32 1.15 3.88
C LYS A 121 11.77 2.19 2.87
N ASP A 122 12.91 1.92 2.24
CA ASP A 122 13.49 2.79 1.22
C ASP A 122 12.80 2.55 -0.13
N LEU A 123 11.94 3.47 -0.55
CA LEU A 123 11.20 3.36 -1.81
C LEU A 123 12.09 3.62 -3.03
N GLU A 124 13.18 4.39 -2.89
CA GLU A 124 14.12 4.62 -3.99
C GLU A 124 14.81 3.32 -4.42
N MET A 125 15.02 2.36 -3.50
CA MET A 125 15.47 1.01 -3.86
C MET A 125 14.50 0.30 -4.81
N ILE A 126 13.19 0.44 -4.58
CA ILE A 126 12.15 -0.18 -5.39
C ILE A 126 12.11 0.53 -6.76
N TRP A 127 12.09 1.86 -6.79
CA TRP A 127 12.10 2.64 -8.04
C TRP A 127 13.35 2.41 -8.87
N ARG A 128 14.49 2.08 -8.25
CA ARG A 128 15.69 1.68 -8.99
C ARG A 128 15.52 0.36 -9.76
N LYS A 129 14.66 -0.55 -9.30
CA LYS A 129 14.38 -1.85 -9.93
C LYS A 129 13.15 -1.83 -10.83
N HIS A 130 12.18 -0.96 -10.55
CA HIS A 130 10.95 -0.79 -11.31
C HIS A 130 10.87 0.67 -11.79
N LYS A 131 11.49 0.94 -12.95
CA LYS A 131 11.76 2.29 -13.48
C LYS A 131 10.51 3.04 -13.92
N GLU A 132 9.40 2.35 -14.08
CA GLU A 132 8.09 2.90 -14.37
C GLU A 132 7.40 3.53 -13.14
N TYR A 133 7.96 3.34 -11.94
CA TYR A 133 7.45 3.91 -10.70
C TYR A 133 8.41 4.90 -10.07
N ASP A 134 7.83 5.94 -9.47
CA ASP A 134 8.52 6.96 -8.70
C ASP A 134 7.59 7.52 -7.59
N GLN A 135 7.99 8.64 -6.98
CA GLN A 135 7.19 9.30 -5.96
C GLN A 135 5.80 9.73 -6.43
N SER A 136 5.57 9.98 -7.72
CA SER A 136 4.32 10.52 -8.24
C SER A 136 3.21 9.46 -8.39
N ASN A 137 3.59 8.18 -8.50
CA ASN A 137 2.67 7.09 -8.81
C ASN A 137 2.81 5.87 -7.86
N THR A 138 3.46 6.04 -6.72
CA THR A 138 3.65 4.99 -5.69
C THR A 138 3.00 5.38 -4.36
N ILE A 139 2.29 4.45 -3.72
CA ILE A 139 1.85 4.57 -2.31
C ILE A 139 2.39 3.39 -1.50
N LEU A 140 2.96 3.69 -0.34
CA LEU A 140 3.23 2.74 0.73
C LEU A 140 2.03 2.73 1.70
N ILE A 141 1.43 1.57 1.90
CA ILE A 141 0.42 1.35 2.93
C ILE A 141 1.09 0.67 4.12
N ASP A 142 1.11 1.35 5.26
CA ASP A 142 1.80 0.89 6.46
C ASP A 142 1.09 1.36 7.73
N ASP A 143 1.24 0.62 8.82
CA ASP A 143 0.72 0.97 10.14
C ASP A 143 1.68 1.85 10.96
N SER A 144 2.84 2.21 10.38
CA SER A 144 3.92 2.90 11.06
C SER A 144 4.49 4.04 10.20
N SER A 145 4.29 5.27 10.66
CA SER A 145 4.86 6.46 10.00
C SER A 145 6.38 6.45 9.96
N THR A 146 7.03 5.92 11.01
CA THR A 146 8.49 5.88 11.10
C THR A 146 9.12 5.00 10.02
N LYS A 147 8.44 3.94 9.56
CA LYS A 147 8.96 3.10 8.47
C LYS A 147 9.05 3.86 7.14
N ALA A 148 8.24 4.90 6.95
CA ALA A 148 8.23 5.73 5.74
C ALA A 148 9.16 6.96 5.82
N ALA A 149 10.03 7.06 6.84
CA ALA A 149 10.81 8.28 7.11
C ALA A 149 11.63 8.83 5.92
N LEU A 150 12.03 7.96 4.97
CA LEU A 150 12.75 8.36 3.75
C LEU A 150 11.83 8.97 2.67
N GLN A 151 10.57 8.53 2.57
CA GLN A 151 9.59 9.00 1.59
C GLN A 151 8.19 9.18 2.23
N PRO A 152 8.03 10.13 3.16
CA PRO A 152 6.83 10.26 3.99
C PRO A 152 5.58 10.67 3.19
N PHE A 153 5.70 11.41 2.08
CA PHE A 153 4.55 11.83 1.28
C PHE A 153 3.94 10.71 0.44
N ASN A 154 4.61 9.55 0.39
CA ASN A 154 4.08 8.34 -0.25
C ASN A 154 3.35 7.42 0.74
N LEU A 155 3.26 7.78 2.02
CA LEU A 155 2.61 6.95 3.03
C LEU A 155 1.10 7.20 3.09
N LEU A 156 0.33 6.11 2.94
CA LEU A 156 -1.03 6.00 3.45
C LEU A 156 -0.96 5.28 4.81
N LEU A 157 -1.04 6.06 5.89
CA LEU A 157 -0.93 5.55 7.25
C LEU A 157 -2.25 4.88 7.66
N LEU A 158 -2.20 3.66 8.17
CA LEU A 158 -3.36 2.98 8.75
C LEU A 158 -3.21 2.83 10.27
N SER A 159 -4.33 2.64 10.96
CA SER A 159 -4.28 2.18 12.35
C SER A 159 -3.67 0.78 12.40
N THR A 160 -2.83 0.54 13.42
CA THR A 160 -2.39 -0.82 13.74
C THR A 160 -3.61 -1.66 14.06
N TRP A 161 -3.76 -2.79 13.36
CA TRP A 161 -4.80 -3.74 13.65
C TRP A 161 -4.48 -4.61 14.88
N ASP A 162 -5.44 -4.71 15.77
CA ASP A 162 -5.33 -5.31 17.11
C ASP A 162 -6.07 -6.67 17.24
N ASP A 163 -6.50 -7.26 16.12
CA ASP A 163 -7.37 -8.44 15.99
C ASP A 163 -8.88 -8.17 16.12
N SER A 164 -9.30 -6.90 16.24
CA SER A 164 -10.72 -6.55 16.26
C SER A 164 -11.46 -7.07 15.04
N LYS A 165 -12.62 -7.70 15.27
CA LYS A 165 -13.50 -8.25 14.23
C LYS A 165 -14.40 -7.18 13.61
N ASP A 166 -14.61 -6.08 14.31
CA ASP A 166 -15.45 -4.96 13.86
C ASP A 166 -14.64 -3.89 13.11
N ASP A 167 -13.34 -4.13 12.87
CA ASP A 167 -12.47 -3.24 12.10
C ASP A 167 -13.02 -3.06 10.68
N SER A 168 -13.15 -1.80 10.24
CA SER A 168 -13.61 -1.44 8.89
C SER A 168 -12.57 -0.63 8.14
N MET A 169 -11.31 -0.64 8.59
CA MET A 169 -10.24 0.19 8.04
C MET A 169 -9.98 -0.14 6.58
N MET A 170 -9.99 -1.43 6.22
CA MET A 170 -9.80 -1.88 4.83
C MET A 170 -10.86 -1.30 3.88
N ILE A 171 -12.10 -1.12 4.33
CA ILE A 171 -13.16 -0.48 3.54
C ILE A 171 -12.84 1.00 3.33
N ALA A 172 -12.50 1.73 4.38
CA ALA A 172 -12.15 3.14 4.27
C ALA A 172 -10.92 3.34 3.36
N THR A 173 -9.92 2.45 3.46
CA THR A 173 -8.75 2.44 2.58
C THR A 173 -9.13 2.26 1.11
N ILE A 174 -10.12 1.42 0.77
CA ILE A 174 -10.63 1.30 -0.61
C ILE A 174 -11.16 2.65 -1.10
N GLY A 175 -11.93 3.37 -0.27
CA GLY A 175 -12.46 4.69 -0.62
C GLY A 175 -11.37 5.71 -0.96
N ILE A 176 -10.29 5.72 -0.17
CA ILE A 176 -9.11 6.58 -0.41
C ILE A 176 -8.42 6.17 -1.71
N LEU A 177 -8.14 4.87 -1.88
CA LEU A 177 -7.43 4.37 -3.07
C LEU A 177 -8.21 4.61 -4.36
N ASP A 178 -9.54 4.67 -4.30
CA ASP A 178 -10.39 5.01 -5.44
C ASP A 178 -10.22 6.46 -5.92
N GLU A 179 -9.91 7.42 -5.05
CA GLU A 179 -9.47 8.76 -5.49
C GLU A 179 -8.06 8.68 -6.07
N ILE A 180 -7.13 8.08 -5.33
CA ILE A 180 -5.71 8.03 -5.67
C ILE A 180 -5.47 7.39 -7.05
N LYS A 181 -6.25 6.37 -7.43
CA LYS A 181 -6.08 5.69 -8.71
C LYS A 181 -6.23 6.64 -9.91
N ASN A 182 -6.95 7.76 -9.76
CA ASN A 182 -7.19 8.74 -10.80
C ASN A 182 -6.31 10.01 -10.70
N CYS A 183 -5.65 10.27 -9.56
CA CYS A 183 -4.78 11.45 -9.40
C CYS A 183 -3.58 11.45 -10.37
N GLU A 184 -3.28 12.57 -11.03
CA GLU A 184 -2.09 12.64 -11.89
C GLU A 184 -0.77 12.57 -11.09
N ASN A 185 -0.77 13.14 -9.89
CA ASN A 185 0.35 13.11 -8.95
C ASN A 185 -0.17 12.93 -7.53
N ILE A 186 0.23 11.84 -6.89
CA ILE A 186 -0.26 11.44 -5.57
C ILE A 186 0.20 12.40 -4.45
N ASN A 187 1.32 13.11 -4.63
CA ASN A 187 1.93 13.90 -3.55
C ASN A 187 1.24 15.26 -3.30
N LYS A 188 0.25 15.65 -4.10
CA LYS A 188 -0.30 17.01 -4.06
C LYS A 188 -1.51 17.18 -3.14
N ASP A 189 -2.28 16.12 -2.90
CA ASP A 189 -3.68 16.30 -2.50
C ASP A 189 -4.12 15.52 -1.24
N ALA A 190 -3.24 14.75 -0.60
CA ALA A 190 -3.68 13.85 0.46
C ALA A 190 -2.80 13.92 1.72
N ASP A 191 -3.36 14.51 2.78
CA ASP A 191 -2.87 14.44 4.17
C ASP A 191 -3.12 13.03 4.77
N ILE A 192 -2.73 12.00 4.03
CA ILE A 192 -2.98 10.58 4.36
C ILE A 192 -1.81 9.95 5.12
N SER A 193 -0.72 10.70 5.28
CA SER A 193 0.44 10.30 6.08
C SER A 193 0.26 10.62 7.57
N ILE A 194 -0.72 11.46 7.92
CA ILE A 194 -1.17 11.65 9.30
C ILE A 194 -2.27 10.64 9.66
N PRO A 195 -2.57 10.44 10.95
CA PRO A 195 -3.66 9.58 11.43
C PRO A 195 -5.07 10.07 11.03
N TRP A 196 -5.39 10.12 9.74
CA TRP A 196 -6.69 10.57 9.20
C TRP A 196 -7.89 9.83 9.80
N PHE A 197 -7.67 8.59 10.24
CA PHE A 197 -8.67 7.75 10.91
C PHE A 197 -9.00 8.20 12.34
N GLU A 198 -8.19 9.06 12.96
CA GLU A 198 -8.50 9.64 14.27
C GLU A 198 -9.53 10.77 14.17
N ASN A 199 -9.74 11.34 12.98
CA ASN A 199 -10.82 12.27 12.71
C ASN A 199 -12.08 11.49 12.29
N PRO A 200 -13.14 11.43 13.12
CA PRO A 200 -14.31 10.61 12.83
C PRO A 200 -15.07 11.03 11.58
N VAL A 201 -15.05 12.32 11.24
CA VAL A 201 -15.71 12.84 10.03
C VAL A 201 -14.97 12.38 8.78
N VAL A 202 -13.64 12.49 8.78
CA VAL A 202 -12.80 12.04 7.68
C VAL A 202 -12.87 10.51 7.52
N TYR A 203 -12.79 9.78 8.63
CA TYR A 203 -12.92 8.33 8.61
C TYR A 203 -14.28 7.88 8.07
N ALA A 204 -15.39 8.47 8.55
CA ALA A 204 -16.74 8.14 8.10
C ALA A 204 -16.94 8.44 6.60
N PHE A 205 -16.39 9.55 6.10
CA PHE A 205 -16.44 9.88 4.68
C PHE A 205 -15.81 8.78 3.82
N TRP A 206 -14.58 8.37 4.14
CA TRP A 206 -13.88 7.34 3.37
C TRP A 206 -14.53 5.96 3.52
N LEU A 207 -15.00 5.63 4.73
CA LEU A 207 -15.72 4.40 5.00
C LEU A 207 -16.99 4.30 4.14
N GLU A 208 -17.78 5.36 4.07
CA GLU A 208 -19.00 5.40 3.27
C GLU A 208 -18.69 5.27 1.77
N LYS A 209 -17.65 5.96 1.29
CA LYS A 209 -17.18 5.81 -0.09
C LYS A 209 -16.78 4.36 -0.40
N GLY A 210 -16.00 3.74 0.49
CA GLY A 210 -15.59 2.34 0.34
C GLY A 210 -16.77 1.36 0.33
N ARG A 211 -17.77 1.56 1.21
CA ARG A 211 -18.98 0.71 1.25
C ARG A 211 -19.75 0.72 -0.06
N LYS A 212 -19.91 1.89 -0.68
CA LYS A 212 -20.57 2.02 -1.99
C LYS A 212 -19.85 1.21 -3.08
N LEU A 213 -18.51 1.24 -3.08
CA LEU A 213 -17.70 0.50 -4.04
C LEU A 213 -17.85 -1.03 -3.87
N ILE A 214 -17.75 -1.53 -2.64
CA ILE A 214 -17.92 -2.97 -2.35
C ILE A 214 -19.33 -3.43 -2.74
N HIS A 215 -20.36 -2.64 -2.43
CA HIS A 215 -21.74 -2.97 -2.77
C HIS A 215 -21.94 -3.07 -4.29
N LEU A 216 -21.41 -2.11 -5.05
CA LEU A 216 -21.47 -2.12 -6.52
C LEU A 216 -20.76 -3.34 -7.12
N ASP A 217 -19.56 -3.66 -6.64
CA ASP A 217 -18.82 -4.85 -7.09
C ASP A 217 -19.64 -6.14 -6.85
N GLY A 218 -20.27 -6.27 -5.68
CA GLY A 218 -21.11 -7.41 -5.36
C GLY A 218 -22.33 -7.56 -6.28
N ILE A 219 -22.94 -6.44 -6.70
CA ILE A 219 -24.03 -6.45 -7.69
C ILE A 219 -23.52 -6.96 -9.05
N LEU A 220 -22.38 -6.43 -9.52
CA LEU A 220 -21.81 -6.81 -10.81
C LEU A 220 -21.40 -8.29 -10.85
N ASP A 221 -20.79 -8.80 -9.78
CA ASP A 221 -20.43 -10.21 -9.65
C ASP A 221 -21.65 -11.12 -9.72
N ASN A 222 -22.77 -10.72 -9.10
CA ASN A 222 -24.02 -11.46 -9.15
C ASN A 222 -24.62 -11.48 -10.58
N ILE A 223 -24.58 -10.36 -11.28
CA ILE A 223 -25.02 -10.28 -12.68
C ILE A 223 -24.16 -11.17 -13.58
N ALA A 224 -22.83 -11.10 -13.43
CA ALA A 224 -21.90 -11.93 -14.21
C ALA A 224 -22.15 -13.43 -14.00
N LYS A 225 -22.38 -13.87 -12.77
CA LYS A 225 -22.71 -15.27 -12.46
C LYS A 225 -24.02 -15.72 -13.13
N LEU A 226 -25.05 -14.87 -13.14
CA LEU A 226 -26.33 -15.16 -13.81
C LEU A 226 -26.22 -15.22 -15.35
N SER A 227 -25.31 -14.42 -15.93
CA SER A 227 -25.05 -14.45 -17.38
C SER A 227 -24.26 -15.67 -17.86
N LEU A 228 -23.49 -16.31 -16.98
CA LEU A 228 -22.68 -17.51 -17.29
C LEU A 228 -23.46 -18.82 -17.07
N SER A 229 -24.65 -18.75 -16.51
CA SER A 229 -25.53 -19.89 -16.24
C SER A 229 -26.63 -20.10 -17.31
N HIS A 230 -26.56 -19.37 -18.42
CA HIS A 230 -27.43 -19.48 -19.61
C HIS A 230 -26.56 -19.74 -20.84
#